data_AF-C5LJW9-F1
#
_entry.id   AF-C5LJW9-F1
#
_cell.length_a   1.000
_cell.length_b   1.000
_cell.length_c   1.000
_cell.angle_alpha   90.00
_cell.angle_beta   90.00
_cell.angle_gamma   90.00
#
_symmetry.space_group_name_H-M   'P 1'
#
loop_
_entity.id
_entity.type
_entity.pdbx_description
1 polymer ?
#
loop_
_entity_poly.entity_id
_entity_poly.type
_entity_poly.pdbx_seq_one_letter_code
_entity_poly.pdbx_strand_id
1 'polypeptide(L)'
;MAIKIDRYNCEALVNKGNCLFVCNELYRAKELYLEAIGVASYCLEAIYNLGLVCKQACEYNEALIAFTKLQEITKNNCDVLWQLGDIYHKISNYKKAHEYLSLILTQGMARGRPNDPTVLARIGELYEIEGNEVEAYHNYMESYRNWPLDLTVITWLGVYYVKKDLFESAIPLFKRASDISPSEPKWMLMIASCYRRMGNQQKAYNMYEHIYRRFPHNIEPLRYLVSICKDMGNNTAYEQYMKILNKLQHHHNKDEDEQCNRLDKSEENDDETVV
;
A
#
# COMPACT_ATOMS: atom_id res chain seq x y z
N MET A 1 -13.66 1.09 38.30
CA MET A 1 -14.80 0.57 39.10
C MET A 1 -16.15 1.10 38.55
N ALA A 2 -16.38 1.06 37.23
CA ALA A 2 -17.60 1.58 36.58
C ALA A 2 -18.51 0.49 35.99
N ILE A 3 -18.00 -0.74 35.79
CA ILE A 3 -18.71 -1.82 35.09
C ILE A 3 -19.76 -2.53 35.96
N LYS A 4 -19.80 -2.25 37.27
CA LYS A 4 -20.71 -2.94 38.21
C LYS A 4 -22.07 -2.25 38.41
N ILE A 5 -22.29 -1.04 37.89
CA ILE A 5 -23.52 -0.27 38.16
C ILE A 5 -24.40 -0.14 36.91
N ASP A 6 -23.87 -0.35 35.71
CA ASP A 6 -24.67 -0.33 34.48
C ASP A 6 -24.20 -1.39 33.48
N ARG A 7 -24.57 -2.66 33.77
CA ARG A 7 -24.16 -3.85 33.00
C ARG A 7 -24.71 -3.84 31.56
N TYR A 8 -25.57 -2.88 31.22
CA TYR A 8 -26.27 -2.72 29.96
C TYR A 8 -26.06 -1.33 29.33
N ASN A 9 -24.96 -0.65 29.64
CA ASN A 9 -24.62 0.56 28.87
C ASN A 9 -24.00 0.16 27.52
N CYS A 10 -24.75 0.38 26.45
CA CYS A 10 -24.32 0.11 25.07
C CYS A 10 -22.99 0.80 24.73
N GLU A 11 -22.79 2.06 25.15
CA GLU A 11 -21.56 2.82 24.87
C GLU A 11 -20.35 2.20 25.60
N ALA A 12 -20.55 1.68 26.81
CA ALA A 12 -19.49 1.02 27.57
C ALA A 12 -19.07 -0.31 26.91
N LEU A 13 -20.02 -1.06 26.36
CA LEU A 13 -19.75 -2.29 25.61
C LEU A 13 -19.00 -1.99 24.30
N VAL A 14 -19.42 -0.96 23.56
CA VAL A 14 -18.73 -0.50 22.34
C VAL A 14 -17.30 -0.07 22.64
N ASN A 15 -17.09 0.76 23.66
CA ASN A 15 -15.75 1.19 24.04
C ASN A 15 -14.85 0.02 24.44
N LYS A 16 -15.37 -0.96 25.17
CA LYS A 16 -14.62 -2.18 25.52
C LYS A 16 -14.30 -3.00 24.27
N GLY A 17 -15.26 -3.13 23.33
CA GLY A 17 -15.05 -3.74 22.02
C GLY A 17 -13.95 -3.05 21.22
N ASN A 18 -13.93 -1.71 21.22
CA ASN A 18 -12.92 -0.91 20.51
C ASN A 18 -11.52 -1.20 21.06
N CYS A 19 -11.37 -1.29 22.39
CA CYS A 19 -10.10 -1.67 23.01
C CYS A 19 -9.63 -3.06 22.56
N LEU A 20 -10.53 -4.06 22.57
CA LEU A 20 -10.19 -5.42 22.12
C LEU A 20 -9.86 -5.49 20.63
N PHE A 21 -10.55 -4.69 19.81
CA PHE A 21 -10.28 -4.58 18.38
C PHE A 21 -8.87 -4.04 18.10
N VAL A 22 -8.45 -3.00 18.84
CA VAL A 22 -7.08 -2.47 18.77
C VAL A 22 -6.05 -3.50 19.26
N CYS A 23 -6.40 -4.31 20.26
CA CYS A 23 -5.57 -5.44 20.72
C CYS A 23 -5.57 -6.65 19.76
N ASN A 24 -6.23 -6.56 18.60
CA ASN A 24 -6.40 -7.63 17.62
C ASN A 24 -7.13 -8.89 18.16
N GLU A 25 -7.89 -8.76 19.24
CA GLU A 25 -8.76 -9.81 19.79
C GLU A 25 -10.13 -9.79 19.10
N LEU A 26 -10.15 -10.14 17.81
CA LEU A 26 -11.31 -9.95 16.92
C LEU A 26 -12.58 -10.68 17.40
N TYR A 27 -12.46 -11.94 17.82
CA TYR A 27 -13.62 -12.74 18.24
C TYR A 27 -14.32 -12.14 19.48
N ARG A 28 -13.56 -11.74 20.49
CA ARG A 28 -14.13 -11.12 21.69
C ARG A 28 -14.68 -9.72 21.42
N ALA A 29 -14.04 -8.96 20.52
CA ALA A 29 -14.56 -7.68 20.07
C ALA A 29 -15.93 -7.86 19.37
N LYS A 30 -16.06 -8.87 18.49
CA LYS A 30 -17.31 -9.23 17.81
C LYS A 30 -18.42 -9.56 18.80
N GLU A 31 -18.15 -10.39 19.81
CA GLU A 31 -19.11 -10.73 20.87
C GLU A 31 -19.63 -9.49 21.59
N LEU A 32 -18.74 -8.58 22.00
CA LEU A 32 -19.14 -7.34 22.69
C LEU A 32 -19.99 -6.42 21.81
N TYR A 33 -19.73 -6.34 20.51
CA TYR A 33 -20.59 -5.56 19.61
C TYR A 33 -21.95 -6.21 19.39
N LEU A 34 -22.02 -7.54 19.30
CA LEU A 34 -23.30 -8.26 19.24
C LEU A 34 -24.11 -8.08 20.53
N GLU A 35 -23.47 -8.13 21.70
CA GLU A 35 -24.09 -7.80 22.98
C GLU A 35 -24.62 -6.36 22.98
N ALA A 36 -23.82 -5.40 22.53
CA ALA A 36 -24.22 -3.99 22.43
C ALA A 36 -25.46 -3.80 21.52
N ILE A 37 -25.51 -4.50 20.37
CA ILE A 37 -26.66 -4.49 19.46
C ILE A 37 -27.89 -5.16 20.11
N GLY A 38 -27.69 -6.20 20.92
CA GLY A 38 -28.76 -6.86 21.68
C GLY A 38 -29.39 -5.95 22.73
N VAL A 39 -28.61 -5.06 23.33
CA VAL A 39 -29.08 -4.05 24.29
C VAL A 39 -29.75 -2.87 23.60
N ALA A 40 -29.14 -2.35 22.53
CA ALA A 40 -29.65 -1.23 21.75
C ALA A 40 -29.60 -1.55 20.25
N SER A 41 -30.75 -1.99 19.71
CA SER A 41 -30.87 -2.48 18.32
C SER A 41 -30.51 -1.46 17.23
N TYR A 42 -30.47 -0.17 17.58
CA TYR A 42 -30.15 0.96 16.70
C TYR A 42 -28.82 1.64 17.04
N CYS A 43 -27.94 0.99 17.80
CA CYS A 43 -26.59 1.52 18.01
C CYS A 43 -25.78 1.42 16.71
N LEU A 44 -25.76 2.52 15.93
CA LEU A 44 -25.08 2.59 14.63
C LEU A 44 -23.57 2.35 14.76
N GLU A 45 -22.96 2.84 15.84
CA GLU A 45 -21.54 2.66 16.13
C GLU A 45 -21.20 1.18 16.35
N ALA A 46 -22.01 0.45 17.14
CA ALA A 46 -21.82 -0.98 17.35
C ALA A 46 -21.95 -1.77 16.04
N ILE A 47 -22.94 -1.44 15.19
CA ILE A 47 -23.12 -2.10 13.89
C ILE A 47 -21.94 -1.80 12.94
N TYR A 48 -21.44 -0.56 12.96
CA TYR A 48 -20.31 -0.15 12.13
C TYR A 48 -19.02 -0.87 12.55
N ASN A 49 -18.74 -0.89 13.86
CA ASN A 49 -17.57 -1.56 14.40
C ASN A 49 -17.66 -3.08 14.26
N LEU A 50 -18.85 -3.68 14.35
CA LEU A 50 -19.07 -5.08 13.99
C LEU A 50 -18.68 -5.35 12.54
N GLY A 51 -19.12 -4.51 11.59
CA GLY A 51 -18.73 -4.62 10.19
C GLY A 51 -17.22 -4.53 9.96
N LEU A 52 -16.54 -3.63 10.68
CA LEU A 52 -15.07 -3.52 10.63
C LEU A 52 -14.36 -4.75 11.19
N VAL A 53 -14.82 -5.30 12.32
CA VAL A 53 -14.27 -6.54 12.88
C VAL A 53 -14.44 -7.70 11.92
N CYS A 54 -15.64 -7.91 11.39
CA CYS A 54 -15.91 -8.98 10.42
C CYS A 54 -15.03 -8.80 9.17
N LYS A 55 -14.84 -7.57 8.68
CA LYS A 55 -13.94 -7.30 7.56
C LYS A 55 -12.49 -7.65 7.86
N GLN A 56 -12.00 -7.31 9.06
CA GLN A 56 -10.63 -7.65 9.48
C GLN A 56 -10.45 -9.15 9.74
N ALA A 57 -11.50 -9.84 10.19
CA ALA A 57 -11.55 -11.28 10.35
C ALA A 57 -11.73 -12.05 9.02
N CYS A 58 -11.75 -11.34 7.88
CA CYS A 58 -12.03 -11.90 6.54
C CYS A 58 -13.44 -12.53 6.39
N GLU A 59 -14.36 -12.26 7.31
CA GLU A 59 -15.76 -12.69 7.28
C GLU A 59 -16.60 -11.70 6.44
N TYR A 60 -16.32 -11.66 5.14
CA TYR A 60 -16.86 -10.61 4.27
C TYR A 60 -18.39 -10.61 4.14
N ASN A 61 -19.03 -11.79 4.19
CA ASN A 61 -20.48 -11.89 4.08
C ASN A 61 -21.19 -11.25 5.29
N GLU A 62 -20.68 -11.45 6.50
CA GLU A 62 -21.24 -10.83 7.71
C GLU A 62 -20.99 -9.32 7.72
N ALA A 63 -19.80 -8.90 7.28
CA ALA A 63 -19.48 -7.49 7.12
C ALA A 63 -20.45 -6.80 6.14
N LEU A 64 -20.76 -7.45 4.99
CA LEU A 64 -21.75 -6.94 4.04
C LEU A 64 -23.12 -6.76 4.69
N ILE A 65 -23.61 -7.75 5.47
CA ILE A 65 -24.91 -7.64 6.16
C ILE A 65 -24.94 -6.45 7.12
N ALA A 66 -23.87 -6.25 7.89
CA ALA A 66 -23.77 -5.13 8.82
C ALA A 66 -23.79 -3.77 8.10
N PHE A 67 -22.99 -3.63 7.03
CA PHE A 67 -22.90 -2.37 6.28
C PHE A 67 -24.12 -2.10 5.39
N THR A 68 -24.79 -3.13 4.84
CA THR A 68 -26.06 -2.93 4.12
C THR A 68 -27.16 -2.45 5.05
N LYS A 69 -27.23 -3.00 6.27
CA LYS A 69 -28.15 -2.51 7.31
C LYS A 69 -27.87 -1.04 7.65
N LEU A 70 -26.59 -0.65 7.75
CA LEU A 70 -26.22 0.75 7.95
C LEU A 70 -26.57 1.64 6.76
N GLN A 71 -26.44 1.16 5.53
CA GLN A 71 -26.81 1.90 4.33
C GLN A 71 -28.31 2.22 4.31
N GLU A 72 -29.16 1.28 4.75
CA GLU A 72 -30.62 1.48 4.84
C GLU A 72 -31.00 2.56 5.86
N ILE A 73 -30.30 2.58 7.01
CA ILE A 73 -30.56 3.54 8.09
C ILE A 73 -29.93 4.91 7.79
N THR A 74 -28.65 4.91 7.40
CA THR A 74 -27.86 6.11 7.08
C THR A 74 -27.78 6.30 5.58
N LYS A 75 -28.88 6.81 5.02
CA LYS A 75 -28.91 7.16 3.58
C LYS A 75 -27.76 8.11 3.26
N ASN A 76 -26.97 7.76 2.25
CA ASN A 76 -25.88 8.58 1.70
C ASN A 76 -24.73 8.88 2.68
N ASN A 77 -24.38 7.91 3.55
CA ASN A 77 -23.14 7.97 4.29
C ASN A 77 -21.96 7.46 3.43
N CYS A 78 -21.03 8.35 3.07
CA CYS A 78 -19.88 8.02 2.23
C CYS A 78 -18.97 6.97 2.88
N ASP A 79 -18.84 6.97 4.20
CA ASP A 79 -17.99 6.03 4.93
C ASP A 79 -18.53 4.60 4.79
N VAL A 80 -19.85 4.43 4.92
CA VAL A 80 -20.50 3.12 4.75
C VAL A 80 -20.39 2.63 3.30
N LEU A 81 -20.57 3.52 2.32
CA LEU A 81 -20.39 3.19 0.91
C LEU A 81 -18.95 2.79 0.60
N TRP A 82 -17.96 3.46 1.22
CA TRP A 82 -16.55 3.11 1.09
C TRP A 82 -16.27 1.71 1.64
N GLN A 83 -16.79 1.37 2.83
CA GLN A 83 -16.63 0.04 3.38
C GLN A 83 -17.26 -1.04 2.48
N LEU A 84 -18.46 -0.79 1.93
CA LEU A 84 -19.10 -1.71 0.98
C LEU A 84 -18.26 -1.89 -0.28
N GLY A 85 -17.75 -0.79 -0.86
CA GLY A 85 -16.86 -0.83 -2.02
C GLY A 85 -15.57 -1.63 -1.76
N ASP A 86 -14.90 -1.38 -0.63
CA ASP A 86 -13.68 -2.09 -0.21
C ASP A 86 -13.94 -3.60 0.01
N ILE A 87 -15.08 -3.96 0.60
CA ILE A 87 -15.44 -5.38 0.78
C ILE A 87 -15.72 -6.04 -0.57
N TYR A 88 -16.48 -5.41 -1.46
CA TYR A 88 -16.72 -5.98 -2.79
C TYR A 88 -15.43 -6.10 -3.61
N HIS A 89 -14.48 -5.17 -3.46
CA HIS A 89 -13.15 -5.29 -4.03
C HIS A 89 -12.41 -6.53 -3.49
N LYS A 90 -12.45 -6.77 -2.17
CA LYS A 90 -11.82 -7.95 -1.53
C LYS A 90 -12.45 -9.28 -1.94
N ILE A 91 -13.74 -9.31 -2.25
CA ILE A 91 -14.45 -10.51 -2.78
C ILE A 91 -14.27 -10.62 -4.32
N SER A 92 -13.43 -9.78 -4.94
CA SER A 92 -13.24 -9.74 -6.40
C SER A 92 -14.50 -9.42 -7.21
N ASN A 93 -15.52 -8.84 -6.59
CA ASN A 93 -16.69 -8.33 -7.29
C ASN A 93 -16.47 -6.86 -7.69
N TYR A 94 -15.58 -6.68 -8.68
CA TYR A 94 -15.12 -5.37 -9.14
C TYR A 94 -16.24 -4.48 -9.68
N LYS A 95 -17.27 -5.07 -10.31
CA LYS A 95 -18.44 -4.35 -10.81
C LYS A 95 -19.19 -3.63 -9.69
N LYS A 96 -19.55 -4.36 -8.63
CA LYS A 96 -20.23 -3.76 -7.47
C LYS A 96 -19.32 -2.77 -6.75
N ALA A 97 -18.02 -3.10 -6.61
CA ALA A 97 -17.07 -2.17 -6.01
C ALA A 97 -17.05 -0.83 -6.76
N HIS A 98 -17.04 -0.86 -8.09
CA HIS A 98 -17.08 0.33 -8.92
C HIS A 98 -18.39 1.12 -8.76
N GLU A 99 -19.54 0.44 -8.70
CA GLU A 99 -20.85 1.08 -8.46
C GLU A 99 -20.87 1.85 -7.13
N TYR A 100 -20.41 1.22 -6.05
CA TYR A 100 -20.37 1.86 -4.72
C TYR A 100 -19.41 3.05 -4.68
N LEU A 101 -18.21 2.94 -5.27
CA LEU A 101 -17.24 4.04 -5.31
C LEU A 101 -17.73 5.20 -6.19
N SER A 102 -18.39 4.91 -7.32
CA SER A 102 -18.99 5.92 -8.20
C SER A 102 -20.13 6.67 -7.50
N LEU A 103 -20.89 5.98 -6.65
CA LEU A 103 -21.92 6.61 -5.83
C LEU A 103 -21.32 7.61 -4.83
N ILE A 104 -20.16 7.31 -4.25
CA ILE A 104 -19.44 8.24 -3.35
C ILE A 104 -19.07 9.51 -4.10
N LEU A 105 -18.48 9.40 -5.29
CA LEU A 105 -18.13 10.57 -6.11
C LEU A 105 -19.37 11.39 -6.48
N THR A 106 -20.45 10.73 -6.90
CA THR A 106 -21.73 11.39 -7.22
C THR A 106 -22.30 12.16 -6.03
N GLN A 107 -22.24 11.57 -4.83
CA GLN A 107 -22.69 12.22 -3.59
C GLN A 107 -21.74 13.35 -3.17
N GLY A 108 -20.44 13.17 -3.35
CA GLY A 108 -19.43 14.21 -3.14
C GLY A 108 -19.68 15.42 -4.04
N MET A 109 -19.97 15.19 -5.33
CA MET A 109 -20.33 16.25 -6.29
C MET A 109 -21.55 17.04 -5.82
N ALA A 110 -22.61 16.36 -5.39
CA ALA A 110 -23.83 17.00 -4.88
C ALA A 110 -23.58 17.84 -3.60
N ARG A 111 -22.52 17.52 -2.85
CA ARG A 111 -22.10 18.23 -1.63
C ARG A 111 -20.98 19.25 -1.87
N GLY A 112 -20.58 19.51 -3.11
CA GLY A 112 -19.49 20.44 -3.45
C GLY A 112 -18.08 19.92 -3.13
N ARG A 113 -17.91 18.61 -2.89
CA ARG A 113 -16.62 17.92 -2.76
C ARG A 113 -16.51 16.80 -3.82
N PRO A 114 -16.40 17.16 -5.11
CA PRO A 114 -16.56 16.20 -6.20
C PRO A 114 -15.43 15.16 -6.31
N ASN A 115 -14.23 15.48 -5.83
CA ASN A 115 -13.03 14.70 -6.12
C ASN A 115 -12.32 14.26 -4.85
N ASP A 116 -12.80 13.19 -4.22
CA ASP A 116 -12.01 12.52 -3.18
C ASP A 116 -10.87 11.74 -3.86
N PRO A 117 -9.60 12.15 -3.67
CA PRO A 117 -8.46 11.48 -4.30
C PRO A 117 -8.35 10.00 -3.91
N THR A 118 -8.74 9.62 -2.70
CA THR A 118 -8.65 8.22 -2.27
C THR A 118 -9.62 7.32 -3.03
N VAL A 119 -10.82 7.83 -3.32
CA VAL A 119 -11.83 7.15 -4.12
C VAL A 119 -11.42 7.07 -5.58
N LEU A 120 -10.87 8.16 -6.13
CA LEU A 120 -10.34 8.18 -7.50
C LEU A 120 -9.19 7.18 -7.68
N ALA A 121 -8.27 7.09 -6.72
CA ALA A 121 -7.20 6.10 -6.74
C ALA A 121 -7.71 4.65 -6.72
N ARG A 122 -8.73 4.36 -5.90
CA ARG A 122 -9.36 3.02 -5.88
C ARG A 122 -10.10 2.67 -7.17
N ILE A 123 -10.78 3.63 -7.79
CA ILE A 123 -11.41 3.42 -9.11
C ILE A 123 -10.32 3.18 -10.17
N GLY A 124 -9.20 3.90 -10.11
CA GLY A 124 -8.04 3.66 -10.96
C GLY A 124 -7.51 2.23 -10.83
N GLU A 125 -7.42 1.71 -9.60
CA GLU A 125 -6.97 0.33 -9.32
C GLU A 125 -7.95 -0.71 -9.88
N LEU A 126 -9.26 -0.47 -9.76
CA LEU A 126 -10.27 -1.32 -10.37
C LEU A 126 -10.12 -1.41 -11.89
N TYR A 127 -9.92 -0.27 -12.56
CA TYR A 127 -9.70 -0.25 -14.01
C TYR A 127 -8.37 -0.88 -14.42
N GLU A 128 -7.33 -0.77 -13.58
CA GLU A 128 -6.07 -1.50 -13.78
C GLU A 128 -6.30 -3.01 -13.77
N ILE A 129 -7.05 -3.53 -12.79
CA ILE A 129 -7.38 -4.96 -12.68
C ILE A 129 -8.20 -5.43 -13.89
N GLU A 130 -9.11 -4.60 -14.40
CA GLU A 130 -9.87 -4.87 -15.61
C GLU A 130 -9.05 -4.78 -16.91
N GLY A 131 -7.82 -4.25 -16.83
CA GLY A 131 -6.93 -4.05 -17.98
C GLY A 131 -7.24 -2.80 -18.81
N ASN A 132 -8.14 -1.94 -18.35
CA ASN A 132 -8.45 -0.67 -19.00
C ASN A 132 -7.47 0.43 -18.57
N GLU A 133 -6.28 0.42 -19.18
CA GLU A 133 -5.21 1.38 -18.86
C GLU A 133 -5.61 2.85 -19.05
N VAL A 134 -6.52 3.15 -19.98
CA VAL A 134 -6.92 4.53 -20.32
C VAL A 134 -7.74 5.14 -19.19
N GLU A 135 -8.75 4.43 -18.73
CA GLU A 135 -9.59 4.87 -17.61
C GLU A 135 -8.81 4.86 -16.30
N ALA A 136 -7.94 3.85 -16.10
CA ALA A 136 -7.03 3.82 -14.95
C ALA A 136 -6.16 5.09 -14.91
N TYR A 137 -5.53 5.43 -16.04
CA TYR A 137 -4.72 6.64 -16.14
C TYR A 137 -5.51 7.92 -15.87
N HIS A 138 -6.72 8.03 -16.40
CA HIS A 138 -7.56 9.20 -16.17
C HIS A 138 -7.88 9.40 -14.68
N ASN A 139 -8.34 8.34 -14.01
CA ASN A 139 -8.69 8.39 -12.59
C ASN A 139 -7.46 8.63 -11.69
N TYR A 140 -6.32 7.98 -11.99
CA TYR A 140 -5.08 8.23 -11.26
C TYR A 140 -4.55 9.64 -11.46
N MET A 141 -4.69 10.21 -12.67
CA MET A 141 -4.30 11.59 -12.92
C MET A 141 -5.17 12.59 -12.17
N GLU A 142 -6.49 12.39 -12.16
CA GLU A 142 -7.39 13.23 -11.37
C GLU A 142 -7.10 13.09 -9.88
N SER A 143 -6.86 11.87 -9.38
CA SER A 143 -6.41 11.65 -8.00
C SER A 143 -5.14 12.46 -7.68
N TYR A 144 -4.12 12.34 -8.52
CA TYR A 144 -2.84 13.02 -8.34
C TYR A 144 -2.99 14.55 -8.37
N ARG A 145 -3.86 15.10 -9.24
CA ARG A 145 -4.14 16.55 -9.30
C ARG A 145 -4.71 17.08 -7.97
N ASN A 146 -5.59 16.30 -7.33
CA ASN A 146 -6.23 16.70 -6.07
C ASN A 146 -5.33 16.43 -4.85
N TRP A 147 -4.61 15.30 -4.84
CA TRP A 147 -3.68 14.96 -3.77
C TRP A 147 -2.39 14.31 -4.31
N PRO A 148 -1.34 15.11 -4.51
CA PRO A 148 -0.10 14.63 -5.11
C PRO A 148 0.90 14.06 -4.08
N LEU A 149 0.45 13.39 -3.01
CA LEU A 149 1.34 12.74 -2.04
C LEU A 149 1.07 11.25 -1.89
N ASP A 150 0.09 10.71 -2.63
CA ASP A 150 -0.16 9.28 -2.64
C ASP A 150 0.95 8.56 -3.43
N LEU A 151 1.82 7.86 -2.71
CA LEU A 151 2.92 7.08 -3.26
C LEU A 151 2.44 5.99 -4.22
N THR A 152 1.30 5.37 -3.97
CA THR A 152 0.74 4.31 -4.83
C THR A 152 0.40 4.89 -6.20
N VAL A 153 -0.33 6.01 -6.22
CA VAL A 153 -0.71 6.73 -7.44
C VAL A 153 0.52 7.24 -8.19
N ILE A 154 1.48 7.85 -7.49
CA ILE A 154 2.73 8.36 -8.08
C ILE A 154 3.52 7.23 -8.73
N THR A 155 3.62 6.08 -8.05
CA THR A 155 4.34 4.91 -8.57
C THR A 155 3.67 4.39 -9.83
N TRP A 156 2.34 4.24 -9.80
CA TRP A 156 1.59 3.76 -10.94
C TRP A 156 1.75 4.68 -12.16
N LEU A 157 1.55 6.00 -11.98
CA LEU A 157 1.71 6.98 -13.06
C LEU A 157 3.15 7.02 -13.60
N GLY A 158 4.15 6.89 -12.72
CA GLY A 158 5.55 6.85 -13.11
C GLY A 158 5.86 5.62 -13.96
N VAL A 159 5.42 4.43 -13.53
CA VAL A 159 5.57 3.17 -14.28
C VAL A 159 4.80 3.23 -15.61
N TYR A 160 3.59 3.80 -15.60
CA TYR A 160 2.79 4.01 -16.81
C TYR A 160 3.56 4.84 -17.84
N TYR A 161 4.16 5.96 -17.45
CA TYR A 161 4.97 6.78 -18.36
C TYR A 161 6.24 6.07 -18.84
N VAL A 162 6.92 5.31 -17.98
CA VAL A 162 8.08 4.49 -18.37
C VAL A 162 7.69 3.40 -19.37
N LYS A 163 6.48 2.82 -19.26
CA LYS A 163 5.94 1.83 -20.19
C LYS A 163 5.60 2.44 -21.55
N LYS A 164 5.17 3.71 -21.59
CA LYS A 164 4.91 4.46 -22.82
C LYS A 164 6.17 5.16 -23.39
N ASP A 165 7.36 4.86 -22.85
CA ASP A 165 8.65 5.48 -23.20
C ASP A 165 8.70 7.01 -23.03
N LEU A 166 7.81 7.57 -22.20
CA LEU A 166 7.73 8.99 -21.86
C LEU A 166 8.55 9.29 -20.60
N PHE A 167 9.87 9.10 -20.69
CA PHE A 167 10.78 9.21 -19.53
C PHE A 167 10.81 10.62 -18.91
N GLU A 168 10.67 11.67 -19.71
CA GLU A 168 10.68 13.05 -19.23
C GLU A 168 9.52 13.34 -18.27
N SER A 169 8.35 12.75 -18.53
CA SER A 169 7.16 12.86 -17.68
C SER A 169 7.24 11.97 -16.43
N ALA A 170 7.95 10.85 -16.49
CA ALA A 170 8.15 9.95 -15.36
C ALA A 170 9.10 10.51 -14.29
N ILE A 171 10.18 11.19 -14.69
CA ILE A 171 11.20 11.73 -13.78
C ILE A 171 10.61 12.63 -12.66
N PRO A 172 9.75 13.63 -12.92
CA PRO A 172 9.20 14.46 -11.84
C PRO A 172 8.34 13.68 -10.85
N LEU A 173 7.64 12.62 -11.29
CA LEU A 173 6.87 11.75 -10.41
C LEU A 173 7.79 10.97 -9.46
N PHE A 174 8.85 10.35 -9.98
CA PHE A 174 9.80 9.64 -9.13
C PHE A 174 10.62 10.57 -8.23
N LYS A 175 10.91 11.80 -8.66
CA LYS A 175 11.50 12.82 -7.78
C LYS A 175 10.58 13.10 -6.60
N ARG A 176 9.29 13.28 -6.85
CA ARG A 176 8.30 13.48 -5.80
C ARG A 176 8.22 12.29 -4.85
N ALA A 177 8.24 11.06 -5.37
CA ALA A 177 8.31 9.85 -4.53
C ALA A 177 9.58 9.83 -3.65
N SER A 178 10.72 10.26 -4.21
CA SER A 178 11.99 10.36 -3.45
C SER A 178 11.96 11.45 -2.37
N ASP A 179 11.19 12.53 -2.57
CA ASP A 179 11.00 13.57 -1.55
C ASP A 179 10.10 13.07 -0.42
N ILE A 180 9.08 12.26 -0.73
CA ILE A 180 8.17 11.66 0.27
C ILE A 180 8.88 10.57 1.06
N SER A 181 9.75 9.78 0.42
CA SER A 181 10.48 8.67 1.05
C SER A 181 11.99 8.72 0.75
N PRO A 182 12.74 9.62 1.42
CA PRO A 182 14.16 9.85 1.12
C PRO A 182 15.09 8.72 1.55
N SER A 183 14.61 7.80 2.38
CA SER A 183 15.34 6.63 2.85
C SER A 183 15.38 5.50 1.81
N GLU A 184 14.50 5.54 0.81
CA GLU A 184 14.37 4.46 -0.14
C GLU A 184 15.20 4.73 -1.41
N PRO A 185 16.23 3.91 -1.73
CA PRO A 185 17.05 4.12 -2.92
C PRO A 185 16.30 3.84 -4.23
N LYS A 186 15.17 3.12 -4.16
CA LYS A 186 14.34 2.71 -5.29
C LYS A 186 13.98 3.87 -6.21
N TRP A 187 13.54 5.00 -5.66
CA TRP A 187 13.07 6.14 -6.45
C TRP A 187 14.21 6.80 -7.24
N MET A 188 15.38 6.93 -6.61
CA MET A 188 16.56 7.46 -7.28
C MET A 188 17.05 6.50 -8.39
N LEU A 189 16.97 5.19 -8.15
CA LEU A 189 17.25 4.18 -9.17
C LEU A 189 16.29 4.27 -10.37
N MET A 190 15.00 4.51 -10.13
CA MET A 190 14.01 4.72 -11.21
C MET A 190 14.34 5.97 -12.04
N ILE A 191 14.74 7.07 -11.40
CA ILE A 191 15.19 8.29 -12.10
C ILE A 191 16.44 8.02 -12.93
N ALA A 192 17.44 7.35 -12.37
CA ALA A 192 18.67 7.00 -13.07
C ALA A 192 18.39 6.07 -14.28
N SER A 193 17.49 5.11 -14.11
CA SER A 193 17.02 4.22 -15.18
C SER A 193 16.33 5.01 -16.31
N CYS A 194 15.50 6.00 -15.97
CA CYS A 194 14.89 6.89 -16.96
C CYS A 194 15.95 7.65 -17.78
N TYR A 195 16.95 8.26 -17.13
CA TYR A 195 18.05 8.94 -17.85
C TYR A 195 18.86 8.00 -18.74
N ARG A 196 19.09 6.76 -18.29
CA ARG A 196 19.78 5.74 -19.08
C ARG A 196 18.98 5.36 -20.33
N ARG A 197 17.67 5.12 -20.19
CA ARG A 197 16.78 4.80 -21.33
C ARG A 197 16.60 5.95 -22.31
N MET A 198 16.73 7.20 -21.85
CA MET A 198 16.82 8.39 -22.71
C MET A 198 18.14 8.52 -23.48
N GLY A 199 19.13 7.65 -23.23
CA GLY A 199 20.47 7.76 -23.82
C GLY A 199 21.36 8.81 -23.16
N ASN A 200 20.93 9.44 -22.06
CA ASN A 200 21.74 10.40 -21.32
C ASN A 200 22.68 9.69 -20.34
N GLN A 201 23.66 8.98 -20.90
CA GLN A 201 24.63 8.15 -20.18
C GLN A 201 25.33 8.93 -19.05
N GLN A 202 25.69 10.20 -19.30
CA GLN A 202 26.41 11.02 -18.32
C GLN A 202 25.54 11.37 -17.10
N LYS A 203 24.28 11.79 -17.31
CA LYS A 203 23.37 12.06 -16.18
C LYS A 203 23.05 10.78 -15.41
N ALA A 204 22.87 9.66 -16.11
CA ALA A 204 22.66 8.36 -15.47
C ALA A 204 23.87 7.98 -14.59
N TYR A 205 25.09 8.10 -15.10
CA TYR A 205 26.32 7.84 -14.36
C TYR A 205 26.40 8.66 -13.06
N ASN A 206 26.23 9.98 -13.15
CA ASN A 206 26.29 10.87 -12.00
C ASN A 206 25.23 10.51 -10.94
N MET A 207 24.03 10.13 -11.39
CA MET A 207 22.96 9.69 -10.50
C MET A 207 23.30 8.37 -9.80
N TYR A 208 23.78 7.36 -10.53
CA TYR A 208 24.18 6.09 -9.91
C TYR A 208 25.34 6.26 -8.92
N GLU A 209 26.31 7.12 -9.24
CA GLU A 209 27.40 7.46 -8.32
C GLU A 209 26.87 8.13 -7.03
N HIS A 210 25.94 9.08 -7.17
CA HIS A 210 25.29 9.71 -6.02
C HIS A 210 24.52 8.69 -5.16
N ILE A 211 23.79 7.76 -5.79
CA ILE A 211 23.06 6.71 -5.05
C ILE A 211 24.04 5.80 -4.32
N TYR A 212 25.13 5.38 -4.95
CA TYR A 212 26.16 4.57 -4.31
C TYR A 212 26.79 5.27 -3.10
N ARG A 213 27.12 6.57 -3.21
CA ARG A 213 27.66 7.34 -2.08
C ARG A 213 26.69 7.45 -0.91
N ARG A 214 25.38 7.55 -1.18
CA ARG A 214 24.34 7.66 -0.15
C ARG A 214 23.96 6.30 0.44
N PHE A 215 24.00 5.24 -0.35
CA PHE A 215 23.65 3.87 0.03
C PHE A 215 24.76 2.89 -0.37
N PRO A 216 25.90 2.87 0.37
CA PRO A 216 27.07 2.08 -0.03
C PRO A 216 26.85 0.56 -0.05
N HIS A 217 25.86 0.08 0.71
CA HIS A 217 25.50 -1.34 0.77
C HIS A 217 24.58 -1.78 -0.38
N ASN A 218 24.04 -0.86 -1.18
CA ASN A 218 23.19 -1.21 -2.31
C ASN A 218 24.05 -1.62 -3.52
N ILE A 219 23.86 -2.86 -3.98
CA ILE A 219 24.61 -3.47 -5.08
C ILE A 219 24.10 -2.99 -6.45
N GLU A 220 22.82 -2.61 -6.55
CA GLU A 220 22.18 -2.26 -7.82
C GLU A 220 22.85 -1.07 -8.56
N PRO A 221 23.12 0.08 -7.92
CA PRO A 221 23.83 1.18 -8.58
C PRO A 221 25.20 0.77 -9.11
N LEU A 222 25.93 -0.10 -8.39
CA LEU A 222 27.25 -0.57 -8.80
C LEU A 222 27.21 -1.40 -10.07
N ARG A 223 26.20 -2.29 -10.22
CA ARG A 223 25.99 -3.05 -11.45
C ARG A 223 25.80 -2.14 -12.66
N TYR A 224 25.02 -1.07 -12.51
CA TYR A 224 24.81 -0.09 -13.58
C TYR A 224 26.06 0.76 -13.86
N LEU A 225 26.81 1.18 -12.83
CA LEU A 225 28.07 1.91 -13.00
C LEU A 225 29.10 1.10 -13.78
N VAL A 226 29.26 -0.19 -13.45
CA VAL A 226 30.14 -1.11 -14.17
C VAL A 226 29.76 -1.20 -15.65
N SER A 227 28.47 -1.39 -15.95
CA SER A 227 27.98 -1.44 -17.33
C SER A 227 28.27 -0.14 -18.07
N ILE A 228 27.95 1.00 -17.46
CA ILE A 228 28.14 2.32 -18.07
C ILE A 228 29.64 2.62 -18.29
N CYS A 229 30.51 2.28 -17.35
CA CYS A 229 31.96 2.45 -17.50
C CYS A 229 32.53 1.59 -18.64
N LYS A 230 32.02 0.35 -18.80
CA LYS A 230 32.39 -0.53 -19.90
C LYS A 230 31.98 0.07 -21.24
N ASP A 231 30.75 0.58 -21.34
CA ASP A 231 30.24 1.20 -22.57
C ASP A 231 30.98 2.50 -22.93
N MET A 232 31.40 3.27 -21.92
CA MET A 232 32.20 4.49 -22.11
C MET A 232 33.70 4.24 -22.35
N GLY A 233 34.16 2.99 -22.26
CA GLY A 233 35.59 2.64 -22.40
C GLY A 233 36.48 3.13 -21.25
N ASN A 234 35.89 3.49 -20.10
CA ASN A 234 36.65 3.94 -18.93
C ASN A 234 37.10 2.74 -18.09
N ASN A 235 38.21 2.12 -18.51
CA ASN A 235 38.73 0.89 -17.92
C ASN A 235 39.16 1.05 -16.45
N THR A 236 39.65 2.23 -16.05
CA THR A 236 40.10 2.45 -14.66
C THR A 236 38.93 2.47 -13.68
N ALA A 237 37.87 3.21 -14.01
CA ALA A 237 36.65 3.26 -13.20
C ALA A 237 35.94 1.89 -13.20
N TYR A 238 35.92 1.21 -14.34
CA TYR A 238 35.38 -0.15 -14.46
C TYR A 238 36.05 -1.12 -13.48
N GLU A 239 37.38 -1.19 -13.46
CA GLU A 239 38.11 -2.08 -12.56
C GLU A 239 37.87 -1.75 -11.08
N GLN A 240 37.76 -0.46 -10.75
CA GLN A 240 37.48 -0.01 -9.38
C GLN A 240 36.10 -0.47 -8.91
N TYR A 241 35.05 -0.19 -9.69
CA TYR A 241 33.69 -0.59 -9.33
C TYR A 241 33.51 -2.11 -9.33
N MET A 242 34.17 -2.83 -10.24
CA MET A 242 34.14 -4.30 -10.25
C MET A 242 34.76 -4.91 -8.99
N LYS A 243 35.90 -4.38 -8.53
CA LYS A 243 36.52 -4.85 -7.27
C LYS A 243 35.61 -4.63 -6.07
N ILE A 244 34.90 -3.50 -6.02
CA ILE A 244 33.95 -3.18 -4.95
C ILE A 244 32.73 -4.09 -5.02
N LEU A 245 32.19 -4.30 -6.22
CA LEU A 245 31.05 -5.16 -6.48
C LEU A 245 31.31 -6.60 -5.99
N ASN A 246 32.46 -7.17 -6.36
CA ASN A 246 32.82 -8.53 -5.95
C ASN A 246 32.96 -8.66 -4.42
N LYS A 247 33.53 -7.65 -3.75
CA LYS A 247 33.63 -7.64 -2.28
C LYS A 247 32.25 -7.65 -1.63
N LEU A 248 31.34 -6.79 -2.08
CA LEU A 248 29.99 -6.69 -1.53
C LEU A 248 29.16 -7.95 -1.81
N GLN A 249 29.30 -8.56 -2.99
CA GLN A 249 28.64 -9.83 -3.31
C GLN A 249 29.13 -10.99 -2.44
N HIS A 250 30.43 -11.07 -2.20
CA HIS A 250 30.97 -12.10 -1.30
C HIS A 250 30.54 -11.92 0.17
N HIS A 251 30.36 -10.69 0.63
CA HIS A 251 29.80 -10.44 1.95
C HIS A 251 28.31 -10.79 2.01
N HIS A 252 27.53 -10.39 0.99
CA HIS A 252 26.11 -10.69 0.92
C HIS A 252 25.80 -12.19 0.93
N ASN A 253 26.53 -12.98 0.12
CA ASN A 253 26.34 -14.43 0.08
C ASN A 253 26.71 -15.10 1.42
N LYS A 254 27.73 -14.60 2.12
CA LYS A 254 28.10 -15.12 3.44
C LYS A 254 27.04 -14.82 4.51
N ASP A 255 26.46 -13.62 4.46
CA ASP A 255 25.38 -13.24 5.37
C ASP A 255 24.11 -14.07 5.11
N GLU A 256 23.79 -14.37 3.85
CA GLU A 256 22.68 -15.26 3.47
C GLU A 256 22.93 -16.71 3.90
N ASP A 257 24.15 -17.23 3.72
CA ASP A 257 24.55 -18.57 4.18
C ASP A 257 24.49 -18.67 5.71
N GLU A 258 24.94 -17.66 6.45
CA GLU A 258 24.86 -17.62 7.91
C GLU A 258 23.42 -17.51 8.43
N GLN A 259 22.54 -16.84 7.68
CA GLN A 259 21.14 -16.67 8.06
C GLN A 259 20.31 -17.93 7.78
N CYS A 260 20.55 -18.65 6.67
CA CYS A 260 19.99 -19.98 6.45
C CYS A 260 20.44 -20.97 7.54
N ASN A 261 21.74 -21.00 7.85
CA ASN A 261 22.28 -21.87 8.91
C ASN A 261 21.75 -21.55 10.33
N ARG A 262 21.20 -20.35 10.58
CA ARG A 262 20.53 -20.01 11.85
C ARG A 262 19.07 -20.41 11.87
N LEU A 263 18.39 -20.38 10.73
CA LEU A 263 17.01 -20.84 10.58
C LEU A 263 16.92 -22.37 10.70
N ASP A 264 17.84 -23.09 10.07
CA ASP A 264 17.91 -24.56 10.18
C ASP A 264 18.15 -25.02 11.63
N LYS A 265 18.99 -24.28 12.38
CA LYS A 265 19.23 -24.55 13.82
C LYS A 265 18.07 -24.17 14.74
N SER A 266 17.19 -23.25 14.35
CA SER A 266 15.96 -22.99 15.13
C SER A 266 14.92 -24.08 14.91
N GLU A 267 14.84 -24.66 13.72
CA GLU A 267 13.93 -25.77 13.42
C GLU A 267 14.39 -27.09 14.09
N GLU A 268 15.69 -27.36 14.18
CA GLU A 268 16.21 -28.54 14.90
C GLU A 268 15.99 -28.50 16.44
N ASN A 269 15.92 -27.31 17.05
CA ASN A 269 15.70 -27.17 18.50
C ASN A 269 14.21 -27.27 18.90
N ASP A 270 13.29 -27.03 17.97
CA ASP A 270 11.85 -27.19 18.20
C ASP A 270 11.41 -28.67 18.14
N ASP A 271 12.18 -29.53 17.46
CA ASP A 271 11.94 -30.98 17.43
C ASP A 271 12.51 -31.74 18.66
N GLU A 272 13.51 -31.19 19.37
CA GLU A 272 14.06 -31.81 20.59
C GLU A 272 13.28 -31.51 21.88
N THR A 273 12.26 -30.64 21.85
CA THR A 273 11.44 -30.29 23.04
C THR A 273 10.09 -31.03 23.13
N VAL A 274 9.83 -32.01 22.25
CA VAL A 274 8.55 -32.76 22.21
C VAL A 274 8.68 -34.23 22.69
N VAL A 275 9.78 -34.62 23.33
CA VAL A 275 9.93 -36.00 23.89
C VAL A 275 9.80 -36.04 25.42
#